data_AF-A0A0N8KNW9-F1
#
_entry.id   AF-A0A0N8KNW9-F1
#
_cell.length_a   1.000
_cell.length_b   1.000
_cell.length_c   1.000
_cell.angle_alpha   90.00
_cell.angle_beta   90.00
_cell.angle_gamma   90.00
#
_symmetry.space_group_name_H-M   'P 1'
#
loop_
_entity.id
_entity.type
_entity.pdbx_description
1 polymer ?
#
loop_
_entity_poly.entity_id
_entity_poly.type
_entity_poly.pdbx_seq_one_letter_code
_entity_poly.pdbx_strand_id
1 'polypeptide(L)'
;MLELKFRLAERFMAISTRYPVMIIGGAEDKVNDCIILRAFFESAGGEDAIIGVIPAASREPTLVGDRYYQIFTGMGAKQVKVLDIRLREECEEARWLEALEECTGVFVTGGDQVRLCDLVGDTQLLKTIKEKLKNDVIVIAGTSAGAAMMGEKMIAGGSSGESPNPALVDLSNGLGIVPELLVDQHFHNRNRMARLLSAIAANPDKLGIGIDEDTCIAMLGDGTFEVLGKGTITIVDPGSLTHTNDIHPHQRDNTEDPNTEGYDTEGYDTEGYDTEGYNTEGYDTENRADIPAPLSLHNLKLHVLKQGDRYDYKKRSVL
;
A
#
# COMPACT_ATOMS: atom_id res chain seq x y z
N MET A 1 -42.04 -17.55 -23.03
CA MET A 1 -41.91 -17.97 -21.62
C MET A 1 -40.69 -18.89 -21.37
N LEU A 2 -39.74 -19.00 -22.32
CA LEU A 2 -38.52 -19.83 -22.18
C LEU A 2 -37.24 -19.00 -21.96
N GLU A 3 -37.21 -17.74 -22.39
CA GLU A 3 -36.02 -16.86 -22.29
C GLU A 3 -35.72 -16.32 -20.88
N LEU A 4 -36.73 -16.25 -20.00
CA LEU A 4 -36.54 -15.69 -18.65
C LEU A 4 -35.88 -16.67 -17.67
N LYS A 5 -35.87 -17.98 -17.98
CA LYS A 5 -35.27 -19.01 -17.12
C LYS A 5 -33.75 -19.14 -17.32
N PHE A 6 -33.22 -18.81 -18.49
CA PHE A 6 -31.78 -18.89 -18.76
C PHE A 6 -30.98 -17.77 -18.06
N ARG A 7 -31.54 -16.57 -17.93
CA ARG A 7 -30.84 -15.44 -17.27
C ARG A 7 -30.73 -15.55 -15.73
N LEU A 8 -31.44 -16.49 -15.10
CA LEU A 8 -31.38 -16.72 -13.65
C LEU A 8 -30.40 -17.84 -13.27
N ALA A 9 -29.98 -18.68 -14.22
CA ALA A 9 -29.04 -19.78 -13.99
C ALA A 9 -27.56 -19.34 -14.07
N GLU A 10 -27.27 -18.17 -14.65
CA GLU A 10 -25.93 -17.55 -14.70
C GLU A 10 -25.75 -16.43 -13.65
N ARG A 11 -26.50 -16.47 -12.54
CA ARG A 11 -25.90 -15.96 -11.31
C ARG A 11 -24.84 -16.99 -10.93
N PHE A 12 -23.61 -16.81 -11.43
CA PHE A 12 -22.41 -17.28 -10.72
C PHE A 12 -22.71 -17.08 -9.24
N MET A 13 -22.68 -18.16 -8.45
CA MET A 13 -22.90 -18.08 -7.02
C MET A 13 -21.99 -16.97 -6.51
N ALA A 14 -22.58 -15.81 -6.19
CA ALA A 14 -21.82 -14.71 -5.62
C ALA A 14 -21.20 -15.29 -4.36
N ILE A 15 -19.88 -15.44 -4.39
CA ILE A 15 -19.13 -15.91 -3.23
C ILE A 15 -19.50 -14.92 -2.14
N SER A 16 -19.95 -15.43 -0.99
CA SER A 16 -20.18 -14.57 0.16
C SER A 16 -18.80 -14.14 0.66
N THR A 17 -18.22 -13.12 0.02
CA THR A 17 -16.89 -12.61 0.30
C THR A 17 -16.94 -11.83 1.60
N ARG A 18 -16.70 -12.52 2.73
CA ARG A 18 -16.71 -11.87 4.05
C ARG A 18 -15.75 -10.68 4.08
N TYR A 19 -14.57 -10.85 3.47
CA TYR A 19 -13.56 -9.81 3.37
C TYR A 19 -13.05 -9.65 1.92
N PRO A 20 -13.62 -8.75 1.09
CA PRO A 20 -13.15 -8.50 -0.28
C PRO A 20 -11.68 -8.08 -0.36
N VAL A 21 -11.18 -7.32 0.63
CA VAL A 21 -9.79 -6.87 0.68
C VAL A 21 -9.20 -7.14 2.07
N MET A 22 -8.01 -7.73 2.10
CA MET A 22 -7.25 -7.97 3.32
C MET A 22 -5.82 -7.42 3.19
N ILE A 23 -5.40 -6.61 4.15
CA ILE A 23 -4.10 -5.93 4.16
C ILE A 23 -3.31 -6.41 5.38
N ILE A 24 -2.23 -7.15 5.16
CA ILE A 24 -1.52 -7.92 6.19
C ILE A 24 -0.14 -7.32 6.44
N GLY A 25 0.21 -7.06 7.70
CA GLY A 25 1.44 -6.34 8.07
C GLY A 25 2.74 -7.12 7.86
N GLY A 26 2.69 -8.35 7.34
CA GLY A 26 3.86 -9.21 7.17
C GLY A 26 4.05 -10.20 8.30
N ALA A 27 4.92 -11.19 8.06
CA ALA A 27 5.29 -12.23 9.02
C ALA A 27 4.09 -12.91 9.72
N GLU A 28 2.96 -13.02 9.02
CA GLU A 28 1.75 -13.64 9.56
C GLU A 28 1.95 -15.14 9.84
N ASP A 29 1.18 -15.68 10.76
CA ASP A 29 1.26 -17.07 11.16
C ASP A 29 0.97 -18.02 9.99
N LYS A 30 1.90 -18.95 9.77
CA LYS A 30 1.91 -19.93 8.67
C LYS A 30 1.96 -21.37 9.18
N VAL A 31 1.97 -21.57 10.50
CA VAL A 31 2.24 -22.87 11.13
C VAL A 31 1.16 -23.26 12.12
N ASN A 32 0.65 -22.32 12.90
CA ASN A 32 -0.30 -22.61 13.98
C ASN A 32 -1.74 -22.48 13.47
N ASP A 33 -2.53 -21.62 14.09
CA ASP A 33 -3.95 -21.44 13.76
C ASP A 33 -4.15 -20.76 12.40
N CYS A 34 -3.15 -20.01 11.93
CA CYS A 34 -3.16 -19.30 10.65
C CYS A 34 -4.40 -18.42 10.47
N ILE A 35 -4.84 -17.74 11.54
CA ILE A 35 -6.15 -17.04 11.60
C ILE A 35 -6.36 -16.10 10.41
N ILE A 36 -5.34 -15.33 10.04
CA ILE A 36 -5.41 -14.37 8.92
C ILE A 36 -5.52 -15.10 7.58
N LEU A 37 -4.67 -16.10 7.35
CA LEU A 37 -4.66 -16.86 6.09
C LEU A 37 -5.94 -17.70 5.93
N ARG A 38 -6.47 -18.23 7.04
CA ARG A 38 -7.77 -18.91 7.08
C ARG A 38 -8.90 -17.95 6.75
N ALA A 39 -8.92 -16.74 7.31
CA ALA A 39 -9.93 -15.75 6.98
C ALA A 39 -9.92 -15.37 5.49
N PHE A 40 -8.74 -15.28 4.85
CA PHE A 40 -8.64 -15.11 3.41
C PHE A 40 -9.18 -16.32 2.64
N PHE A 41 -8.77 -17.55 3.02
CA PHE A 41 -9.23 -18.79 2.41
C PHE A 41 -10.76 -18.92 2.44
N GLU A 42 -11.38 -18.70 3.60
CA GLU A 42 -12.84 -18.72 3.73
C GLU A 42 -13.51 -17.63 2.88
N SER A 43 -12.91 -16.42 2.85
CA SER A 43 -13.43 -15.30 2.03
C SER A 43 -13.31 -15.58 0.53
N ALA A 44 -12.33 -16.39 0.11
CA ALA A 44 -12.14 -16.83 -1.27
C ALA A 44 -13.07 -17.99 -1.68
N GLY A 45 -13.92 -18.49 -0.77
CA GLY A 45 -14.86 -19.58 -1.05
C GLY A 45 -14.55 -20.90 -0.34
N GLY A 46 -13.58 -20.93 0.58
CA GLY A 46 -13.27 -22.12 1.36
C GLY A 46 -12.85 -23.30 0.48
N GLU A 47 -13.46 -24.47 0.67
CA GLU A 47 -13.15 -25.68 -0.12
C GLU A 47 -13.36 -25.49 -1.63
N ASP A 48 -14.25 -24.59 -2.05
CA ASP A 48 -14.48 -24.27 -3.47
C ASP A 48 -13.49 -23.24 -4.03
N ALA A 49 -12.58 -22.71 -3.20
CA ALA A 49 -11.69 -21.63 -3.59
C ALA A 49 -10.68 -22.05 -4.67
N ILE A 50 -10.55 -21.19 -5.68
CA ILE A 50 -9.48 -21.22 -6.67
C ILE A 50 -8.58 -20.02 -6.40
N ILE A 51 -7.40 -20.26 -5.81
CA ILE A 51 -6.53 -19.20 -5.30
C ILE A 51 -5.35 -18.98 -6.24
N GLY A 52 -5.20 -17.75 -6.74
CA GLY A 52 -4.01 -17.30 -7.44
C GLY A 52 -3.00 -16.69 -6.46
N VAL A 53 -1.80 -17.26 -6.37
CA VAL A 53 -0.69 -16.72 -5.56
C VAL A 53 0.26 -15.95 -6.48
N ILE A 54 0.48 -14.67 -6.23
CA ILE A 54 1.38 -13.81 -6.99
C ILE A 54 2.64 -13.52 -6.15
N PRO A 55 3.77 -14.20 -6.41
CA PRO A 55 5.01 -14.02 -5.66
C PRO A 55 5.96 -12.96 -6.27
N ALA A 56 5.47 -12.10 -7.15
CA ALA A 56 6.28 -11.19 -7.99
C ALA A 56 7.14 -10.19 -7.21
N ALA A 57 6.75 -9.85 -5.97
CA ALA A 57 7.55 -9.01 -5.08
C ALA A 57 8.87 -9.68 -4.64
N SER A 58 8.91 -11.02 -4.58
CA SER A 58 10.04 -11.76 -4.05
C SER A 58 11.18 -11.89 -5.07
N ARG A 59 12.42 -11.95 -4.56
CA ARG A 59 13.60 -12.38 -5.33
C ARG A 59 13.73 -13.90 -5.42
N GLU A 60 12.97 -14.62 -4.60
CA GLU A 60 12.85 -16.08 -4.60
C GLU A 60 11.38 -16.48 -4.81
N PRO A 61 10.78 -16.16 -5.98
CA PRO A 61 9.34 -16.31 -6.18
C PRO A 61 8.88 -17.76 -6.09
N THR A 62 9.72 -18.72 -6.53
CA THR A 62 9.43 -20.15 -6.43
C THR A 62 9.30 -20.61 -4.98
N LEU A 63 10.20 -20.20 -4.09
CA LEU A 63 10.18 -20.60 -2.68
C LEU A 63 8.97 -20.03 -1.93
N VAL A 64 8.72 -18.72 -2.12
CA VAL A 64 7.61 -18.03 -1.44
C VAL A 64 6.27 -18.49 -2.02
N GLY A 65 6.19 -18.64 -3.34
CA GLY A 65 5.00 -19.18 -4.02
C GLY A 65 4.66 -20.59 -3.58
N ASP A 66 5.63 -21.51 -3.55
CA ASP A 66 5.42 -22.88 -3.08
C ASP A 66 4.94 -22.90 -1.62
N ARG A 67 5.49 -22.05 -0.75
CA ARG A 67 5.03 -21.98 0.65
C ARG A 67 3.54 -21.68 0.75
N TYR A 68 3.04 -20.66 0.07
CA TYR A 68 1.60 -20.33 0.11
C TYR A 68 0.75 -21.34 -0.65
N TYR A 69 1.29 -21.94 -1.72
CA TYR A 69 0.65 -23.08 -2.39
C TYR A 69 0.38 -24.21 -1.39
N GLN A 70 1.40 -24.67 -0.66
CA GLN A 70 1.24 -25.74 0.34
C GLN A 70 0.27 -25.35 1.45
N ILE A 71 0.28 -24.10 1.92
CA ILE A 71 -0.63 -23.64 2.96
C ILE A 71 -2.08 -23.71 2.49
N PHE A 72 -2.41 -23.10 1.36
CA PHE A 72 -3.80 -23.04 0.88
C PHE A 72 -4.30 -24.40 0.37
N THR A 73 -3.44 -25.21 -0.23
CA THR A 73 -3.76 -26.61 -0.54
C THR A 73 -4.01 -27.41 0.74
N GLY A 74 -3.17 -27.23 1.77
CA GLY A 74 -3.35 -27.87 3.08
C GLY A 74 -4.61 -27.43 3.83
N MET A 75 -5.13 -26.22 3.54
CA MET A 75 -6.41 -25.75 4.04
C MET A 75 -7.62 -26.34 3.31
N GLY A 76 -7.41 -26.96 2.14
CA GLY A 76 -8.46 -27.63 1.36
C GLY A 76 -8.97 -26.85 0.15
N ALA A 77 -8.24 -25.84 -0.33
CA ALA A 77 -8.63 -25.12 -1.56
C ALA A 77 -8.76 -26.07 -2.75
N LYS A 78 -9.86 -25.95 -3.51
CA LYS A 78 -10.11 -26.71 -4.74
C LYS A 78 -8.92 -26.67 -5.70
N GLN A 79 -8.32 -25.50 -5.85
CA GLN A 79 -7.13 -25.33 -6.66
C GLN A 79 -6.29 -24.14 -6.17
N VAL A 80 -4.98 -24.28 -6.22
CA VAL A 80 -4.04 -23.18 -6.00
C VAL A 80 -3.14 -23.07 -7.22
N LYS A 81 -3.00 -21.86 -7.76
CA LYS A 81 -2.19 -21.55 -8.95
C LYS A 81 -1.12 -20.54 -8.54
N VAL A 82 0.15 -20.85 -8.79
CA VAL A 82 1.23 -19.88 -8.61
C VAL A 82 1.42 -19.10 -9.91
N LEU A 83 1.08 -17.82 -9.88
CA LEU A 83 1.23 -16.88 -10.98
C LEU A 83 2.64 -16.27 -10.90
N ASP A 84 3.65 -17.08 -11.25
CA ASP A 84 5.08 -16.73 -11.18
C ASP A 84 5.48 -15.75 -12.31
N ILE A 85 4.98 -14.52 -12.19
CA ILE A 85 5.26 -13.39 -13.08
C ILE A 85 6.60 -12.77 -12.68
N ARG A 86 7.54 -12.75 -13.62
CA ARG A 86 8.92 -12.29 -13.40
C ARG A 86 9.28 -11.08 -14.24
N LEU A 87 8.60 -10.91 -15.38
CA LEU A 87 8.73 -9.81 -16.32
C LEU A 87 7.38 -9.09 -16.48
N ARG A 88 7.43 -7.81 -16.83
CA ARG A 88 6.25 -6.96 -16.95
C ARG A 88 5.35 -7.41 -18.10
N GLU A 89 5.95 -7.85 -19.21
CA GLU A 89 5.24 -8.29 -20.41
C GLU A 89 4.40 -9.55 -20.15
N GLU A 90 4.80 -10.37 -19.17
CA GLU A 90 4.05 -11.55 -18.78
C GLU A 90 2.66 -11.16 -18.25
N CYS A 91 2.47 -9.99 -17.63
CA CYS A 91 1.16 -9.52 -17.16
C CYS A 91 0.12 -9.32 -18.28
N GLU A 92 0.54 -9.36 -19.55
CA GLU A 92 -0.32 -9.26 -20.73
C GLU A 92 -0.59 -10.64 -21.37
N GLU A 93 0.06 -11.70 -20.89
CA GLU A 93 -0.03 -13.03 -21.49
C GLU A 93 -1.31 -13.77 -21.12
N ALA A 94 -1.92 -14.41 -22.12
CA ALA A 94 -3.17 -15.16 -21.98
C ALA A 94 -3.12 -16.20 -20.85
N ARG A 95 -1.99 -16.90 -20.65
CA ARG A 95 -1.87 -17.93 -19.59
C ARG A 95 -2.17 -17.40 -18.18
N TRP A 96 -1.79 -16.14 -17.89
CA TRP A 96 -2.02 -15.55 -16.56
C TRP A 96 -3.40 -14.92 -16.47
N LEU A 97 -3.88 -14.30 -17.54
CA LEU A 97 -5.23 -13.73 -17.61
C LEU A 97 -6.30 -14.83 -17.53
N GLU A 98 -6.13 -15.94 -18.24
CA GLU A 98 -7.01 -17.12 -18.16
C GLU A 98 -6.92 -17.78 -16.78
N ALA A 99 -5.72 -17.90 -16.20
CA ALA A 99 -5.57 -18.44 -14.85
C ALA A 99 -6.30 -17.59 -13.81
N LEU A 100 -6.20 -16.26 -13.92
CA LEU A 100 -6.89 -15.28 -13.09
C LEU A 100 -8.40 -15.31 -13.29
N GLU A 101 -8.89 -15.60 -14.49
CA GLU A 101 -10.32 -15.60 -14.78
C GLU A 101 -11.08 -16.63 -13.94
N GLU A 102 -10.47 -17.78 -13.71
CA GLU A 102 -11.02 -18.85 -12.87
C GLU A 102 -10.82 -18.62 -11.37
N CYS A 103 -9.98 -17.66 -10.97
CA CYS A 103 -9.69 -17.44 -9.55
C CYS A 103 -10.88 -16.83 -8.83
N THR A 104 -11.04 -17.22 -7.57
CA THR A 104 -11.97 -16.66 -6.59
C THR A 104 -11.26 -15.84 -5.52
N GLY A 105 -9.95 -16.01 -5.38
CA GLY A 105 -9.10 -15.24 -4.49
C GLY A 105 -7.71 -15.02 -5.07
N VAL A 106 -7.12 -13.86 -4.82
CA VAL A 106 -5.74 -13.52 -5.18
C VAL A 106 -4.94 -13.20 -3.93
N PHE A 107 -3.82 -13.88 -3.72
CA PHE A 107 -2.90 -13.63 -2.61
C PHE A 107 -1.57 -13.09 -3.14
N VAL A 108 -1.21 -11.88 -2.75
CA VAL A 108 0.02 -11.19 -3.14
C VAL A 108 1.05 -11.29 -2.01
N THR A 109 2.19 -11.91 -2.29
CA THR A 109 3.18 -12.20 -1.25
C THR A 109 4.04 -10.98 -0.90
N GLY A 110 4.84 -11.13 0.16
CA GLY A 110 5.87 -10.17 0.53
C GLY A 110 7.10 -10.20 -0.41
N GLY A 111 8.02 -9.27 -0.18
CA GLY A 111 9.22 -9.06 -0.98
C GLY A 111 9.56 -7.58 -1.06
N ASP A 112 9.81 -7.09 -2.26
CA ASP A 112 10.04 -5.69 -2.58
C ASP A 112 8.80 -5.10 -3.29
N GLN A 113 8.20 -4.09 -2.68
CA GLN A 113 6.98 -3.44 -3.19
C GLN A 113 7.23 -2.56 -4.41
N VAL A 114 8.43 -1.99 -4.57
CA VAL A 114 8.80 -1.23 -5.78
C VAL A 114 8.86 -2.18 -6.97
N ARG A 115 9.54 -3.31 -6.81
CA ARG A 115 9.58 -4.38 -7.81
C ARG A 115 8.18 -4.85 -8.21
N LEU A 116 7.30 -5.07 -7.23
CA LEU A 116 5.93 -5.51 -7.47
C LEU A 116 5.16 -4.47 -8.31
N CYS A 117 5.22 -3.20 -7.92
CA CYS A 117 4.56 -2.12 -8.65
C CYS A 117 5.12 -1.95 -10.06
N ASP A 118 6.43 -2.05 -10.27
CA ASP A 118 7.04 -1.95 -11.59
C ASP A 118 6.59 -3.07 -12.54
N LEU A 119 6.41 -4.29 -12.01
CA LEU A 119 5.96 -5.44 -12.79
C LEU A 119 4.46 -5.40 -13.10
N VAL A 120 3.63 -5.00 -12.13
CA VAL A 120 2.18 -5.19 -12.19
C VAL A 120 1.41 -3.89 -12.48
N GLY A 121 1.96 -2.73 -12.14
CA GLY A 121 1.32 -1.43 -12.32
C GLY A 121 0.90 -1.17 -13.77
N ASP A 122 -0.31 -0.66 -13.99
CA ASP A 122 -0.86 -0.33 -15.32
C ASP A 122 -0.98 -1.48 -16.34
N THR A 123 -0.78 -2.72 -15.92
CA THR A 123 -0.91 -3.92 -16.78
C THR A 123 -2.36 -4.40 -16.91
N GLN A 124 -2.64 -5.23 -17.91
CA GLN A 124 -3.94 -5.89 -18.05
C GLN A 124 -4.28 -6.79 -16.86
N LEU A 125 -3.29 -7.49 -16.30
CA LEU A 125 -3.47 -8.28 -15.07
C LEU A 125 -4.09 -7.45 -13.93
N LEU A 126 -3.50 -6.28 -13.63
CA LEU A 126 -3.99 -5.42 -12.55
C LEU A 126 -5.40 -4.88 -12.84
N LYS A 127 -5.66 -4.48 -14.10
CA LYS A 127 -6.99 -4.01 -14.52
C LYS A 127 -8.03 -5.09 -14.29
N THR A 128 -7.74 -6.33 -14.72
CA THR A 128 -8.62 -7.48 -14.52
C THR A 128 -8.83 -7.79 -13.02
N ILE A 129 -7.78 -7.73 -12.19
CA ILE A 129 -7.92 -7.89 -10.73
C ILE A 129 -8.87 -6.84 -10.16
N LYS A 130 -8.67 -5.56 -10.49
CA LYS A 130 -9.52 -4.45 -9.99
C LYS A 130 -10.96 -4.57 -10.47
N GLU A 131 -11.18 -4.96 -11.72
CA GLU A 131 -12.51 -5.16 -12.30
C GLU A 131 -13.24 -6.32 -11.62
N LYS A 132 -12.58 -7.47 -11.44
CA LYS A 132 -13.17 -8.64 -10.75
C LYS A 132 -13.46 -8.33 -9.28
N LEU A 133 -12.57 -7.60 -8.60
CA LEU A 133 -12.78 -7.16 -7.21
C LEU A 133 -13.98 -6.22 -7.10
N LYS A 134 -14.08 -5.21 -7.99
CA LYS A 134 -15.20 -4.26 -8.02
C LYS A 134 -16.55 -4.94 -8.28
N ASN A 135 -16.54 -6.04 -9.02
CA ASN A 135 -17.73 -6.82 -9.35
C ASN A 135 -18.00 -7.96 -8.34
N ASP A 136 -17.33 -7.96 -7.19
CA ASP A 136 -17.46 -8.98 -6.14
C ASP A 136 -17.20 -10.42 -6.62
N VAL A 137 -16.39 -10.59 -7.67
CA VAL A 137 -16.03 -11.90 -8.25
C VAL A 137 -14.88 -12.54 -7.51
N ILE A 138 -13.93 -11.72 -7.03
CA ILE A 138 -12.75 -12.20 -6.30
C ILE A 138 -12.55 -11.42 -5.00
N VAL A 139 -11.82 -12.05 -4.08
CA VAL A 139 -11.18 -11.36 -2.94
C VAL A 139 -9.69 -11.19 -3.19
N ILE A 140 -9.07 -10.20 -2.55
CA ILE A 140 -7.62 -9.99 -2.60
C ILE A 140 -7.03 -9.85 -1.20
N ALA A 141 -5.89 -10.50 -0.98
CA ALA A 141 -5.06 -10.29 0.20
C ALA A 141 -3.63 -9.96 -0.20
N GLY A 142 -2.96 -9.10 0.57
CA GLY A 142 -1.55 -8.79 0.38
C GLY A 142 -0.80 -8.71 1.70
N THR A 143 0.38 -9.33 1.78
CA THR A 143 1.23 -9.32 2.98
C THR A 143 2.55 -8.60 2.74
N SER A 144 3.00 -7.80 3.72
CA SER A 144 4.23 -7.02 3.64
C SER A 144 4.26 -6.13 2.37
N ALA A 145 5.10 -6.39 1.38
CA ALA A 145 5.09 -5.67 0.10
C ALA A 145 3.71 -5.66 -0.58
N GLY A 146 2.98 -6.79 -0.52
CA GLY A 146 1.61 -6.87 -1.02
C GLY A 146 0.61 -6.00 -0.23
N ALA A 147 0.91 -5.64 1.02
CA ALA A 147 0.11 -4.69 1.78
C ALA A 147 0.44 -3.23 1.42
N ALA A 148 1.74 -2.91 1.26
CA ALA A 148 2.19 -1.56 0.95
C ALA A 148 1.62 -1.03 -0.38
N MET A 149 1.44 -1.92 -1.37
CA MET A 149 0.92 -1.55 -2.68
C MET A 149 -0.59 -1.22 -2.71
N MET A 150 -1.34 -1.48 -1.62
CA MET A 150 -2.80 -1.38 -1.65
C MET A 150 -3.28 0.07 -1.84
N GLY A 151 -2.53 1.05 -1.35
CA GLY A 151 -2.81 2.47 -1.53
C GLY A 151 -2.53 2.98 -2.94
N GLU A 152 -3.06 4.17 -3.27
CA GLU A 152 -2.64 4.91 -4.47
C GLU A 152 -1.22 5.48 -4.28
N LYS A 153 -0.92 5.91 -3.05
CA LYS A 153 0.42 6.29 -2.59
C LYS A 153 0.99 5.17 -1.73
N MET A 154 2.28 4.94 -1.85
CA MET A 154 2.98 3.82 -1.24
C MET A 154 4.26 4.29 -0.59
N ILE A 155 4.54 3.75 0.60
CA ILE A 155 5.86 3.83 1.22
C ILE A 155 6.77 2.79 0.53
N ALA A 156 7.69 3.26 -0.31
CA ALA A 156 8.66 2.44 -1.01
C ALA A 156 9.85 2.03 -0.13
N GLY A 157 10.19 2.86 0.86
CA GLY A 157 11.43 2.71 1.63
C GLY A 157 11.41 3.54 2.91
N GLY A 158 12.57 4.07 3.29
CA GLY A 158 12.72 4.87 4.51
C GLY A 158 13.21 4.13 5.76
N SER A 159 13.76 4.92 6.69
CA SER A 159 14.45 4.46 7.90
C SER A 159 13.58 4.58 9.16
N SER A 160 14.18 4.34 10.33
CA SER A 160 13.59 4.49 11.67
C SER A 160 14.62 5.06 12.63
N GLY A 161 14.19 5.45 13.84
CA GLY A 161 15.11 5.95 14.89
C GLY A 161 15.43 7.44 14.79
N GLU A 162 14.74 8.16 13.91
CA GLU A 162 14.84 9.61 13.74
C GLU A 162 13.47 10.26 13.95
N SER A 163 13.47 11.55 14.25
CA SER A 163 12.24 12.35 14.24
C SER A 163 11.65 12.42 12.83
N PRO A 164 10.32 12.52 12.68
CA PRO A 164 9.68 12.69 11.37
C PRO A 164 10.35 13.82 10.60
N ASN A 165 10.80 13.54 9.38
CA ASN A 165 11.37 14.48 8.43
C ASN A 165 11.12 14.00 6.99
N PRO A 166 11.14 14.86 5.96
CA PRO A 166 10.80 14.45 4.59
C PRO A 166 11.71 13.36 4.02
N ALA A 167 13.02 13.38 4.32
CA ALA A 167 13.95 12.38 3.79
C ALA A 167 13.89 11.02 4.51
N LEU A 168 13.13 10.92 5.62
CA LEU A 168 12.99 9.68 6.38
C LEU A 168 12.19 8.62 5.62
N VAL A 169 11.41 9.03 4.60
CA VAL A 169 10.50 8.16 3.87
C VAL A 169 10.65 8.30 2.37
N ASP A 170 10.77 7.18 1.68
CA ASP A 170 10.70 7.13 0.22
C ASP A 170 9.24 6.85 -0.18
N LEU A 171 8.65 7.74 -0.97
CA LEU A 171 7.30 7.61 -1.47
C LEU A 171 7.29 7.26 -2.96
N SER A 172 6.34 6.42 -3.36
CA SER A 172 6.06 6.11 -4.75
C SER A 172 4.55 5.92 -4.95
N ASN A 173 4.14 5.60 -6.17
CA ASN A 173 2.77 5.21 -6.45
C ASN A 173 2.59 3.72 -6.13
N GLY A 174 1.49 3.40 -5.45
CA GLY A 174 1.04 2.02 -5.25
C GLY A 174 0.14 1.57 -6.39
N LEU A 175 -0.53 0.43 -6.19
CA LEU A 175 -1.44 -0.15 -7.16
C LEU A 175 -2.88 0.34 -6.98
N GLY A 176 -3.22 1.07 -5.91
CA GLY A 176 -4.52 1.73 -5.75
C GLY A 176 -5.70 0.76 -5.74
N ILE A 177 -5.60 -0.30 -4.93
CA ILE A 177 -6.73 -1.20 -4.60
C ILE A 177 -7.68 -0.50 -3.62
N VAL A 178 -7.12 0.25 -2.66
CA VAL A 178 -7.83 1.10 -1.71
C VAL A 178 -7.15 2.48 -1.69
N PRO A 179 -7.47 3.35 -2.66
CA PRO A 179 -6.74 4.60 -2.92
C PRO A 179 -6.63 5.57 -1.74
N GLU A 180 -7.55 5.49 -0.78
CA GLU A 180 -7.65 6.37 0.39
C GLU A 180 -6.61 6.05 1.47
N LEU A 181 -6.03 4.85 1.46
CA LEU A 181 -5.10 4.41 2.50
C LEU A 181 -3.64 4.60 2.07
N LEU A 182 -2.80 4.97 3.04
CA LEU A 182 -1.35 4.95 2.94
C LEU A 182 -0.83 3.96 3.98
N VAL A 183 -0.35 2.81 3.50
CA VAL A 183 -0.06 1.64 4.34
C VAL A 183 1.43 1.54 4.65
N ASP A 184 1.72 1.31 5.92
CA ASP A 184 3.00 0.80 6.40
C ASP A 184 2.81 -0.55 7.13
N GLN A 185 3.83 -1.39 7.07
CA GLN A 185 3.81 -2.80 7.44
C GLN A 185 5.04 -3.13 8.29
N HIS A 186 5.04 -4.27 8.99
CA HIS A 186 6.00 -4.57 10.08
C HIS A 186 6.14 -3.41 11.06
N PHE A 187 5.02 -2.75 11.39
CA PHE A 187 5.02 -1.35 11.78
C PHE A 187 5.74 -1.06 13.11
N HIS A 188 5.21 -1.49 14.25
CA HIS A 188 5.92 -1.36 15.52
C HIS A 188 7.15 -2.25 15.59
N ASN A 189 7.11 -3.42 14.94
CA ASN A 189 8.23 -4.37 14.87
C ASN A 189 9.52 -3.72 14.34
N ARG A 190 9.39 -2.68 13.51
CA ARG A 190 10.52 -1.95 12.90
C ARG A 190 10.51 -0.45 13.23
N ASN A 191 9.79 -0.02 14.26
CA ASN A 191 9.74 1.37 14.72
C ASN A 191 9.36 2.40 13.64
N ARG A 192 8.34 2.08 12.82
CA ARG A 192 8.02 2.82 11.58
C ARG A 192 7.03 3.99 11.75
N MET A 193 6.70 4.38 12.99
CA MET A 193 5.81 5.51 13.26
C MET A 193 6.32 6.82 12.62
N ALA A 194 7.61 7.14 12.80
CA ALA A 194 8.15 8.41 12.37
C ALA A 194 8.08 8.59 10.84
N ARG A 195 8.42 7.54 10.07
CA ARG A 195 8.31 7.58 8.61
C ARG A 195 6.87 7.59 8.12
N LEU A 196 5.93 6.96 8.83
CA LEU A 196 4.50 7.08 8.51
C LEU A 196 4.00 8.50 8.74
N LEU A 197 4.44 9.17 9.81
CA LEU A 197 4.12 10.59 10.05
C LEU A 197 4.70 11.48 8.93
N SER A 198 5.94 11.24 8.49
CA SER A 198 6.51 11.93 7.33
C SER A 198 5.69 11.70 6.06
N ALA A 199 5.24 10.47 5.83
CA ALA A 199 4.43 10.13 4.67
C ALA A 199 3.07 10.85 4.67
N ILE A 200 2.46 10.99 5.85
CA ILE A 200 1.19 11.70 6.04
C ILE A 200 1.37 13.21 5.95
N ALA A 201 2.50 13.76 6.38
CA ALA A 201 2.82 15.17 6.17
C ALA A 201 2.80 15.52 4.66
N ALA A 202 3.39 14.66 3.84
CA ALA A 202 3.44 14.81 2.38
C ALA A 202 2.12 14.43 1.67
N ASN A 203 1.22 13.69 2.32
CA ASN A 203 -0.05 13.21 1.74
C ASN A 203 -1.21 13.36 2.75
N PRO A 204 -1.59 14.60 3.13
CA PRO A 204 -2.58 14.85 4.18
C PRO A 204 -4.01 14.49 3.78
N ASP A 205 -4.27 14.15 2.51
CA ASP A 205 -5.54 13.62 2.03
C ASP A 205 -5.71 12.11 2.36
N LYS A 206 -4.61 11.39 2.62
CA LYS A 206 -4.61 9.96 2.87
C LYS A 206 -4.80 9.63 4.35
N LEU A 207 -5.35 8.45 4.63
CA LEU A 207 -5.40 7.88 5.97
C LEU A 207 -4.16 6.99 6.19
N GLY A 208 -3.34 7.33 7.18
CA GLY A 208 -2.13 6.59 7.50
C GLY A 208 -2.45 5.33 8.30
N ILE A 209 -1.93 4.19 7.86
CA ILE A 209 -2.24 2.89 8.43
C ILE A 209 -0.93 2.14 8.69
N GLY A 210 -0.54 2.04 9.95
CA GLY A 210 0.57 1.20 10.41
C GLY A 210 0.05 -0.17 10.87
N ILE A 211 0.49 -1.24 10.21
CA ILE A 211 0.07 -2.62 10.48
C ILE A 211 1.23 -3.43 11.05
N ASP A 212 1.06 -3.97 12.26
CA ASP A 212 2.05 -4.84 12.89
C ASP A 212 2.16 -6.20 12.21
N GLU A 213 3.25 -6.93 12.48
CA GLU A 213 3.38 -8.32 12.06
C GLU A 213 2.24 -9.18 12.60
N ASP A 214 1.87 -10.22 11.84
CA ASP A 214 0.76 -11.13 12.16
C ASP A 214 -0.54 -10.39 12.54
N THR A 215 -0.79 -9.27 11.85
CA THR A 215 -1.96 -8.41 12.01
C THR A 215 -2.50 -8.01 10.65
N CYS A 216 -3.82 -7.85 10.54
CA CYS A 216 -4.52 -7.62 9.30
C CYS A 216 -5.68 -6.65 9.47
N ILE A 217 -5.85 -5.78 8.48
CA ILE A 217 -7.12 -5.08 8.21
C ILE A 217 -7.94 -5.96 7.27
N ALA A 218 -9.14 -6.34 7.68
CA ALA A 218 -10.07 -7.11 6.88
C ALA A 218 -11.30 -6.25 6.55
N MET A 219 -11.42 -5.82 5.30
CA MET A 219 -12.47 -4.89 4.87
C MET A 219 -13.80 -5.59 4.67
N LEU A 220 -14.90 -4.99 5.11
CA LEU A 220 -16.25 -5.58 5.11
C LEU A 220 -17.11 -5.16 3.90
N GLY A 221 -16.54 -4.43 2.93
CA GLY A 221 -17.22 -3.97 1.71
C GLY A 221 -18.11 -2.72 1.89
N ASP A 222 -18.50 -2.40 3.12
CA ASP A 222 -19.35 -1.23 3.45
C ASP A 222 -18.55 0.06 3.74
N GLY A 223 -17.23 0.03 3.56
CA GLY A 223 -16.34 1.11 3.98
C GLY A 223 -15.86 1.00 5.43
N THR A 224 -16.13 -0.14 6.08
CA THR A 224 -15.57 -0.47 7.38
C THR A 224 -14.56 -1.61 7.27
N PHE A 225 -13.69 -1.72 8.27
CA PHE A 225 -12.82 -2.88 8.44
C PHE A 225 -12.84 -3.38 9.88
N GLU A 226 -12.46 -4.64 10.04
CA GLU A 226 -12.19 -5.30 11.32
C GLU A 226 -10.70 -5.64 11.41
N VAL A 227 -10.14 -5.58 12.62
CA VAL A 227 -8.76 -6.00 12.88
C VAL A 227 -8.72 -7.50 13.19
N LEU A 228 -7.85 -8.22 12.49
CA LEU A 228 -7.54 -9.63 12.75
C LEU A 228 -6.06 -9.80 13.11
N GLY A 229 -5.74 -10.82 13.91
CA GLY A 229 -4.34 -11.16 14.26
C GLY A 229 -3.90 -10.69 15.64
N LYS A 230 -2.59 -10.72 15.90
CA LYS A 230 -2.02 -10.65 17.26
C LYS A 230 -1.53 -9.27 17.68
N GLY A 231 -1.17 -8.40 16.73
CA GLY A 231 -0.63 -7.07 16.99
C GLY A 231 -1.70 -5.98 16.94
N THR A 232 -1.27 -4.79 16.51
CA THR A 232 -2.13 -3.61 16.44
C THR A 232 -2.20 -3.00 15.04
N ILE A 233 -3.29 -2.28 14.79
CA ILE A 233 -3.41 -1.32 13.69
C ILE A 233 -3.32 0.07 14.29
N THR A 234 -2.35 0.85 13.82
CA THR A 234 -2.23 2.27 14.15
C THR A 234 -2.77 3.12 13.01
N ILE A 235 -3.78 3.92 13.30
CA ILE A 235 -4.40 4.83 12.34
C ILE A 235 -3.93 6.24 12.67
N VAL A 236 -3.23 6.85 11.73
CA VAL A 236 -2.85 8.26 11.74
C VAL A 236 -3.82 8.99 10.83
N ASP A 237 -4.82 9.65 11.43
CA ASP A 237 -5.80 10.45 10.71
C ASP A 237 -5.39 11.93 10.72
N PRO A 238 -5.03 12.50 9.55
CA PRO A 238 -4.72 13.92 9.45
C PRO A 238 -5.91 14.84 9.73
N GLY A 239 -7.15 14.32 9.69
CA GLY A 239 -8.37 15.04 10.01
C GLY A 239 -8.48 16.36 9.24
N SER A 240 -8.67 17.45 9.98
CA SER A 240 -8.50 18.83 9.49
C SER A 240 -7.14 19.36 9.96
N LEU A 241 -6.06 18.82 9.41
CA LEU A 241 -4.69 19.19 9.75
C LEU A 241 -4.58 20.72 9.69
N THR A 242 -4.30 21.36 10.82
CA THR A 242 -4.35 22.83 10.91
C THR A 242 -3.02 23.47 10.53
N HIS A 243 -1.93 22.72 10.63
CA HIS A 243 -0.58 23.17 10.30
C HIS A 243 0.35 21.96 10.05
N THR A 244 1.14 22.05 8.99
CA THR A 244 2.38 21.31 8.77
C THR A 244 3.45 22.30 8.32
N ASN A 245 4.70 22.09 8.76
CA ASN A 245 5.87 22.82 8.24
C ASN A 245 6.49 22.10 7.03
N ASP A 246 5.84 21.09 6.47
CA ASP A 246 6.21 20.52 5.18
C ASP A 246 5.90 21.56 4.08
N ILE A 247 6.95 22.16 3.53
CA ILE A 247 6.85 23.28 2.58
C ILE A 247 6.97 22.80 1.13
N HIS A 248 7.03 21.49 0.86
CA HIS A 248 7.16 21.00 -0.51
C HIS A 248 5.94 21.44 -1.35
N PRO A 249 6.12 22.37 -2.32
CA PRO A 249 5.04 22.78 -3.18
C PRO A 249 4.70 21.61 -4.11
N HIS A 250 3.42 21.40 -4.37
CA HIS A 250 3.01 20.79 -5.64
C HIS A 250 3.80 21.48 -6.77
N GLN A 251 4.47 20.68 -7.60
CA GLN A 251 5.23 21.05 -8.81
C GLN A 251 5.03 22.53 -9.21
N ARG A 252 6.00 23.39 -8.90
CA ARG A 252 6.06 24.71 -9.56
C ARG A 252 6.68 24.49 -10.93
N ASP A 253 5.88 24.70 -11.97
CA ASP A 253 6.39 24.95 -13.32
C ASP A 253 7.35 26.14 -13.26
N ASN A 254 8.60 25.90 -13.66
CA ASN A 254 9.63 26.93 -13.80
C ASN A 254 9.27 27.86 -14.96
N THR A 255 8.49 28.90 -14.68
CA THR A 255 8.45 30.10 -15.52
C THR A 255 8.26 31.32 -14.63
N GLU A 256 9.35 31.89 -14.12
CA GLU A 256 9.45 33.34 -13.87
C GLU A 256 10.91 33.71 -13.56
N ASP A 257 11.48 34.52 -14.45
CA ASP A 257 12.82 35.13 -14.38
C ASP A 257 12.70 36.48 -13.64
N PRO A 258 13.41 36.71 -12.52
CA PRO A 258 13.46 38.01 -11.88
C PRO A 258 14.79 38.73 -12.14
N ASN A 259 14.70 39.75 -12.97
CA ASN A 259 15.79 40.67 -13.28
C ASN A 259 16.06 41.63 -12.08
N THR A 260 17.25 41.48 -11.48
CA THR A 260 18.21 42.51 -10.98
C THR A 260 17.70 43.81 -10.31
N GLU A 261 17.51 43.77 -8.98
CA GLU A 261 17.85 44.89 -8.07
C GLU A 261 18.42 44.30 -6.77
N GLY A 262 19.71 44.54 -6.46
CA GLY A 262 20.32 44.09 -5.20
C GLY A 262 21.77 43.58 -5.27
N TYR A 263 22.32 43.40 -6.47
CA TYR A 263 23.65 42.83 -6.68
C TYR A 263 24.71 43.90 -7.00
N ASP A 264 25.94 43.68 -6.53
CA ASP A 264 27.10 44.54 -6.73
C ASP A 264 27.67 44.45 -8.16
N THR A 265 28.75 45.19 -8.44
CA THR A 265 29.37 45.22 -9.77
C THR A 265 30.04 43.91 -10.20
N GLU A 266 30.23 42.97 -9.28
CA GLU A 266 30.75 41.63 -9.54
C GLU A 266 29.64 40.58 -9.63
N GLY A 267 28.37 40.96 -9.37
CA GLY A 267 27.19 40.13 -9.53
C GLY A 267 26.72 39.45 -8.24
N TYR A 268 27.17 39.91 -7.06
CA TYR A 268 26.84 39.33 -5.75
C TYR A 268 25.95 40.25 -4.90
N ASP A 269 25.00 39.71 -4.14
CA ASP A 269 24.11 40.46 -3.27
C ASP A 269 24.81 41.00 -2.01
N THR A 270 24.08 41.69 -1.13
CA THR A 270 24.64 42.23 0.11
C THR A 270 25.11 41.16 1.10
N GLU A 271 24.73 39.90 0.91
CA GLU A 271 25.18 38.76 1.70
C GLU A 271 26.33 37.98 1.04
N GLY A 272 26.70 38.34 -0.19
CA GLY A 272 27.84 37.81 -0.93
C GLY A 272 27.53 36.64 -1.88
N TYR A 273 26.30 36.53 -2.37
CA TYR A 273 25.84 35.44 -3.25
C TYR A 273 25.37 35.95 -4.63
N ASP A 274 25.65 35.20 -5.69
CA ASP A 274 25.26 35.56 -7.05
C ASP A 274 23.78 35.28 -7.35
N THR A 275 23.32 35.63 -8.56
CA THR A 275 21.93 35.41 -8.98
C THR A 275 21.52 33.94 -9.04
N GLU A 276 22.48 33.02 -8.98
CA GLU A 276 22.25 31.58 -8.91
C GLU A 276 22.39 31.03 -7.47
N GLY A 277 22.72 31.88 -6.48
CA GLY A 277 22.79 31.54 -5.06
C GLY A 277 24.18 31.14 -4.56
N TYR A 278 25.25 31.33 -5.33
CA TYR A 278 26.61 30.89 -4.98
C TYR A 278 27.50 32.04 -4.51
N ASN A 279 28.35 31.78 -3.51
CA ASN A 279 29.39 32.73 -3.11
C ASN A 279 30.67 32.59 -3.97
N THR A 280 31.63 33.49 -3.75
CA THR A 280 32.92 33.54 -4.49
C THR A 280 33.81 32.30 -4.32
N GLU A 281 33.49 31.42 -3.38
CA GLU A 281 34.16 30.12 -3.17
C GLU A 281 33.36 28.94 -3.75
N GLY A 282 32.19 29.18 -4.35
CA GLY A 282 31.34 28.18 -4.98
C GLY A 282 30.37 27.46 -4.05
N TYR A 283 30.10 28.00 -2.85
CA TYR A 283 29.11 27.45 -1.92
C TYR A 283 27.75 28.11 -2.10
N ASP A 284 26.72 27.27 -2.28
CA ASP A 284 25.32 27.68 -2.26
C ASP A 284 24.83 27.85 -0.81
N THR A 285 23.93 28.80 -0.60
CA THR A 285 23.08 28.93 0.60
C THR A 285 22.43 27.62 1.06
N GLU A 286 22.24 26.64 0.17
CA GLU A 286 21.69 25.31 0.47
C GLU A 286 22.71 24.27 0.97
N ASN A 287 24.01 24.58 1.06
CA ASN A 287 25.03 23.60 1.47
C ASN A 287 25.42 23.66 2.95
N ARG A 288 24.42 23.81 3.84
CA ARG A 288 24.51 23.16 5.15
C ARG A 288 24.41 21.66 4.89
N ALA A 289 25.25 20.85 5.54
CA ALA A 289 25.07 19.40 5.53
C ALA A 289 23.70 19.07 6.14
N ASP A 290 22.68 19.00 5.29
CA ASP A 290 21.28 19.06 5.69
C ASP A 290 20.84 17.75 6.33
N ILE A 291 20.85 17.75 7.66
CA ILE A 291 19.89 16.93 8.41
C ILE A 291 18.53 17.56 8.09
N PRO A 292 17.61 16.87 7.40
CA PRO A 292 16.33 17.44 7.02
C PRO A 292 15.59 17.91 8.26
N ALA A 293 15.04 19.12 8.22
CA ALA A 293 14.39 19.72 9.37
C ALA A 293 13.24 18.83 9.90
N PRO A 294 13.07 18.73 11.23
CA PRO A 294 11.98 17.93 11.79
C PRO A 294 10.62 18.51 11.40
N LEU A 295 9.67 17.61 11.16
CA LEU A 295 8.29 17.94 10.83
C LEU A 295 7.45 18.17 12.08
N SER A 296 6.57 19.15 12.02
CA SER A 296 5.48 19.37 12.98
C SER A 296 4.15 19.04 12.30
N LEU A 297 3.35 18.18 12.92
CA LEU A 297 1.99 17.88 12.48
C LEU A 297 1.02 18.16 13.63
N HIS A 298 0.13 19.11 13.44
CA HIS A 298 -0.81 19.52 14.49
C HIS A 298 -2.21 18.96 14.24
N ASN A 299 -2.91 18.63 15.33
CA ASN A 299 -4.30 18.16 15.30
C ASN A 299 -4.51 16.80 14.62
N LEU A 300 -3.48 15.94 14.61
CA LEU A 300 -3.63 14.54 14.23
C LEU A 300 -4.53 13.79 15.21
N LYS A 301 -5.35 12.89 14.69
CA LYS A 301 -6.02 11.87 15.50
C LYS A 301 -5.28 10.55 15.35
N LEU A 302 -5.04 9.90 16.49
CA LEU A 302 -4.40 8.60 16.54
C LEU A 302 -5.37 7.58 17.12
N HIS A 303 -5.59 6.48 16.40
CA HIS A 303 -6.33 5.33 16.91
C HIS A 303 -5.41 4.11 16.89
N VAL A 304 -5.35 3.36 18.00
CA VAL A 304 -4.63 2.08 18.06
C VAL A 304 -5.67 1.01 18.33
N LEU A 305 -5.86 0.13 17.35
CA LEU A 305 -6.87 -0.91 17.33
C LEU A 305 -6.22 -2.28 17.48
N LYS A 306 -6.91 -3.20 18.13
CA LYS A 306 -6.51 -4.60 18.31
C LYS A 306 -7.56 -5.54 17.72
N GLN A 307 -7.27 -6.84 17.76
CA GLN A 307 -8.18 -7.88 17.26
C GLN A 307 -9.65 -7.67 17.68
N GLY A 308 -10.55 -7.71 16.70
CA GLY A 308 -12.00 -7.55 16.87
C GLY A 308 -12.49 -6.10 16.85
N ASP A 309 -11.60 -5.11 17.01
CA ASP A 309 -11.98 -3.71 16.87
C ASP A 309 -12.35 -3.41 15.41
N ARG A 310 -13.26 -2.46 15.23
CA ARG A 310 -13.74 -2.03 13.91
C ARG A 310 -13.55 -0.54 13.68
N TYR A 311 -13.37 -0.16 12.43
CA TYR A 311 -13.18 1.23 12.02
C TYR A 311 -13.91 1.52 10.71
N ASP A 312 -14.60 2.66 10.66
CA ASP A 312 -15.18 3.22 9.44
C ASP A 312 -14.18 4.21 8.84
N TYR A 313 -13.46 3.80 7.79
CA TYR A 313 -12.40 4.63 7.21
C TYR A 313 -12.94 5.76 6.33
N LYS A 314 -14.22 5.69 5.93
CA LYS A 314 -14.91 6.77 5.21
C LYS A 314 -15.35 7.87 6.17
N LYS A 315 -15.84 7.50 7.35
CA LYS A 315 -16.24 8.45 8.42
C LYS A 315 -15.10 8.82 9.37
N ARG A 316 -13.97 8.12 9.30
CA ARG A 316 -12.79 8.28 10.15
C ARG A 316 -13.14 8.15 11.64
N SER A 317 -13.75 7.02 12.00
CA SER A 317 -14.22 6.74 13.36
C SER A 317 -14.16 5.27 13.74
N VAL A 318 -13.84 5.00 15.01
CA VAL A 318 -13.97 3.67 15.64
C VAL A 318 -15.45 3.32 15.81
N LEU A 319 -15.80 2.03 15.68
CA LEU A 319 -17.17 1.50 15.78
C LEU A 319 -17.39 0.68 17.05
#